data_AF-A0A7M2XHK4-F1
#
_entry.id   AF-A0A7M2XHK4-F1
#
_cell.length_a   1.000
_cell.length_b   1.000
_cell.length_c   1.000
_cell.angle_alpha   90.00
_cell.angle_beta   90.00
_cell.angle_gamma   90.00
#
_symmetry.space_group_name_H-M   'P 1'
#
loop_
_entity.id
_entity.type
_entity.pdbx_description
1 polymer ?
#
loop_
_entity_poly.entity_id
_entity_poly.type
_entity_poly.pdbx_seq_one_letter_code
_entity_poly.pdbx_strand_id
1 'polypeptide(L)'
;MTPDQIRLLGELADWQLLGIVDAPDYWSKHIRDSHECASARDEQWWNSRLGRKTYPWGIAITTAGDYLDERKAADPAHAVTLTWRQITRWVEGLDDELRGDARRARSGTPEERAEVIDRLLGRVPAEPVELTLW
;
A
#
# COMPACT_ATOMS: atom_id res chain seq x y z
N MET A 1 9.10 2.64 -7.67
CA MET A 1 7.95 3.30 -7.02
C MET A 1 8.40 4.67 -6.54
N THR A 2 7.51 5.65 -6.50
CA THR A 2 7.79 6.96 -5.87
C THR A 2 7.67 6.86 -4.33
N PRO A 3 8.19 7.84 -3.56
CA PRO A 3 8.01 7.89 -2.11
C PRO A 3 6.54 7.76 -1.67
N ASP A 4 5.62 8.49 -2.32
CA ASP A 4 4.20 8.42 -2.02
C ASP A 4 3.57 7.05 -2.33
N GLN A 5 4.05 6.37 -3.37
CA GLN A 5 3.61 5.01 -3.68
C GLN A 5 4.07 4.01 -2.61
N ILE A 6 5.25 4.21 -2.02
CA ILE A 6 5.72 3.40 -0.89
C ILE A 6 4.92 3.73 0.38
N ARG A 7 4.60 5.00 0.64
CA ARG A 7 3.68 5.38 1.74
C ARG A 7 2.31 4.72 1.57
N LEU A 8 1.78 4.69 0.34
CA LEU A 8 0.50 4.05 0.05
C LEU A 8 0.57 2.54 0.25
N LEU A 9 1.71 1.92 -0.05
CA LEU A 9 1.93 0.52 0.27
C LEU A 9 1.92 0.28 1.80
N GLY A 10 2.48 1.21 2.59
CA GLY A 10 2.46 1.19 4.05
C GLY A 10 1.08 1.42 4.70
N GLU A 11 0.08 1.85 3.93
CA GLU A 11 -1.31 1.95 4.41
C GLU A 11 -1.98 0.58 4.57
N LEU A 12 -1.45 -0.44 3.89
CA LEU A 12 -1.93 -1.81 4.07
C LEU A 12 -1.66 -2.27 5.51
N ALA A 13 -2.51 -3.17 5.99
CA ALA A 13 -2.25 -3.80 7.27
C ALA A 13 -0.97 -4.66 7.20
N ASP A 14 -0.24 -4.75 8.30
CA ASP A 14 1.05 -5.45 8.39
C ASP A 14 0.99 -6.87 7.81
N TRP A 15 -0.08 -7.60 8.12
CA TRP A 15 -0.29 -8.96 7.62
C TRP A 15 -0.58 -9.02 6.10
N GLN A 16 -1.21 -7.98 5.53
CA GLN A 16 -1.41 -7.85 4.09
C GLN A 16 -0.08 -7.57 3.38
N LEU A 17 0.74 -6.67 3.93
CA LEU A 17 2.06 -6.33 3.36
C LEU A 17 2.97 -7.55 3.35
N LEU A 18 3.12 -8.22 4.50
CA LEU A 18 3.92 -9.44 4.61
C LEU A 18 3.35 -10.57 3.75
N GLY A 19 2.02 -10.64 3.62
CA GLY A 19 1.35 -11.56 2.71
C GLY A 19 1.73 -11.33 1.25
N ILE A 20 1.64 -10.08 0.77
CA ILE A 20 2.00 -9.70 -0.59
C ILE A 20 3.44 -10.12 -0.91
N VAL A 21 4.38 -9.92 0.00
CA VAL A 21 5.79 -10.27 -0.24
C VAL A 21 5.98 -11.80 -0.34
N ASP A 22 5.23 -12.56 0.45
CA ASP A 22 5.33 -14.02 0.47
C ASP A 22 4.64 -14.70 -0.74
N ALA A 23 3.44 -14.25 -1.09
CA ALA A 23 2.62 -14.82 -2.17
C ALA A 23 1.81 -13.73 -2.91
N PRO A 24 2.47 -12.95 -3.80
CA PRO A 24 1.90 -11.71 -4.34
C PRO A 24 0.58 -11.90 -5.10
N ASP A 25 0.46 -12.97 -5.89
CA ASP A 25 -0.76 -13.22 -6.67
C ASP A 25 -1.97 -13.54 -5.79
N TYR A 26 -1.78 -14.39 -4.77
CA TYR A 26 -2.84 -14.75 -3.83
C TYR A 26 -3.28 -13.54 -3.02
N TRP A 27 -2.32 -12.80 -2.47
CA TRP A 27 -2.59 -11.68 -1.57
C TRP A 27 -3.13 -10.45 -2.29
N SER A 28 -2.62 -10.14 -3.48
CA SER A 28 -3.18 -9.07 -4.31
C SER A 28 -4.62 -9.37 -4.69
N LYS A 29 -4.94 -10.63 -5.02
CA LYS A 29 -6.33 -11.07 -5.25
C LYS A 29 -7.17 -10.93 -3.99
N HIS A 30 -6.69 -11.41 -2.85
CA HIS A 30 -7.42 -11.35 -1.59
C HIS A 30 -7.78 -9.92 -1.19
N ILE A 31 -6.83 -9.00 -1.28
CA ILE A 31 -7.03 -7.57 -0.96
C ILE A 31 -7.97 -6.93 -1.99
N ARG A 32 -7.75 -7.20 -3.28
CA ARG A 32 -8.65 -6.70 -4.33
C ARG A 32 -10.10 -7.11 -4.10
N ASP A 33 -10.32 -8.38 -3.78
CA ASP A 33 -11.64 -8.97 -3.63
C ASP A 33 -12.29 -8.63 -2.26
N SER A 34 -11.55 -8.01 -1.32
CA SER A 34 -12.11 -7.53 -0.04
C SER A 34 -12.76 -6.15 -0.14
N HIS A 35 -12.56 -5.42 -1.25
CA HIS A 35 -13.13 -4.08 -1.50
C HIS A 35 -12.92 -3.10 -0.32
N GLU A 36 -11.78 -3.21 0.36
CA GLU A 36 -11.54 -2.44 1.57
C GLU A 36 -11.47 -0.93 1.29
N CYS A 37 -12.10 -0.18 2.19
CA CYS A 37 -11.98 1.26 2.33
C CYS A 37 -11.67 1.59 3.79
N ALA A 38 -10.69 2.45 4.03
CA ALA A 38 -10.31 2.89 5.36
C ALA A 38 -9.84 4.34 5.32
N SER A 39 -9.95 5.03 6.46
CA SER A 39 -9.23 6.28 6.64
C SER A 39 -7.73 6.07 6.51
N ALA A 40 -7.01 7.06 5.98
CA ALA A 40 -5.56 6.98 5.90
C ALA A 40 -4.91 6.90 7.29
N ARG A 41 -3.87 6.08 7.42
CA ARG A 41 -3.00 5.94 8.60
C ARG A 41 -1.92 7.03 8.61
N ASP A 42 -1.46 7.42 7.43
CA ASP A 42 -0.52 8.50 7.21
C ASP A 42 -1.11 9.85 7.64
N GLU A 43 -0.38 10.59 8.48
CA GLU A 43 -0.85 11.84 9.07
C GLU A 43 -1.17 12.92 8.03
N GLN A 44 -0.40 13.00 6.93
CA GLN A 44 -0.62 14.03 5.92
C GLN A 44 -1.93 13.80 5.18
N TRP A 45 -2.21 12.55 4.82
CA TRP A 45 -3.45 12.16 4.16
C TRP A 45 -4.64 12.24 5.10
N TRP A 46 -4.47 11.81 6.35
CA TRP A 46 -5.49 11.95 7.38
C TRP A 46 -5.89 13.42 7.61
N ASN A 47 -4.92 14.31 7.79
CA ASN A 47 -5.17 15.75 7.99
C ASN A 47 -5.85 16.39 6.76
N SER A 48 -5.60 15.84 5.58
CA SER A 48 -6.23 16.25 4.31
C SER A 48 -7.59 15.56 4.07
N ARG A 49 -8.08 14.76 5.03
CA ARG A 49 -9.33 13.98 4.95
C ARG A 49 -9.39 13.03 3.74
N LEU A 50 -8.24 12.46 3.39
CA LEU A 50 -8.14 11.43 2.37
C LEU A 50 -8.25 10.04 3.02
N GLY A 51 -8.69 9.06 2.23
CA GLY A 51 -8.81 7.66 2.64
C GLY A 51 -8.12 6.73 1.66
N ARG A 52 -7.72 5.55 2.15
CA ARG A 52 -7.27 4.45 1.30
C ARG A 52 -8.49 3.71 0.78
N LYS A 53 -8.52 3.46 -0.53
CA LYS A 53 -9.51 2.59 -1.16
C LYS A 53 -8.86 1.55 -2.06
N THR A 54 -9.46 0.37 -2.09
CA THR A 54 -9.08 -0.74 -2.97
C THR A 54 -9.97 -0.80 -4.20
N TYR A 55 -9.37 -1.12 -5.34
CA TYR A 55 -9.99 -1.17 -6.66
C TYR A 55 -9.60 -2.45 -7.41
N PRO A 56 -10.38 -2.84 -8.44
CA PRO A 56 -10.01 -3.96 -9.32
C PRO A 56 -8.62 -3.82 -9.95
N TRP A 57 -8.17 -2.58 -10.19
CA TRP A 57 -6.87 -2.29 -10.79
C TRP A 57 -5.74 -2.07 -9.78
N GLY A 58 -6.02 -1.82 -8.49
CA GLY A 58 -5.00 -1.46 -7.49
C GLY A 58 -5.54 -0.87 -6.19
N ILE A 59 -4.75 -0.02 -5.55
CA ILE A 59 -5.13 0.79 -4.38
C ILE A 59 -4.89 2.28 -4.66
N ALA A 60 -5.65 3.15 -4.00
CA ALA A 60 -5.52 4.59 -4.10
C ALA A 60 -5.63 5.28 -2.75
N ILE A 61 -5.00 6.45 -2.64
CA ILE A 61 -5.44 7.51 -1.73
C ILE A 61 -6.40 8.41 -2.49
N THR A 62 -7.62 8.56 -1.98
CA THR A 62 -8.70 9.30 -2.60
C THR A 62 -9.42 10.19 -1.59
N THR A 63 -10.21 11.14 -2.06
CA THR A 63 -11.07 11.97 -1.22
C THR A 63 -12.06 11.11 -0.42
N ALA A 64 -12.26 11.42 0.87
CA ALA A 64 -13.29 10.76 1.68
C ALA A 64 -14.66 10.88 1.00
N GLY A 65 -15.35 9.74 0.82
CA GLY A 65 -16.66 9.67 0.15
C GLY A 65 -16.62 9.08 -1.27
N ASP A 66 -15.49 8.53 -1.68
CA ASP A 66 -15.37 7.83 -2.96
C ASP A 66 -16.01 6.42 -2.91
N TYR A 67 -17.33 6.36 -3.10
CA TYR A 67 -18.10 5.11 -3.05
C TYR A 67 -18.16 4.36 -4.39
N LEU A 68 -17.59 4.92 -5.46
CA LEU A 68 -17.66 4.33 -6.79
C LEU A 68 -16.46 3.41 -7.01
N ASP A 69 -16.69 2.11 -7.15
CA ASP A 69 -15.65 1.14 -7.52
C ASP A 69 -15.26 1.23 -9.01
N GLU A 70 -15.81 2.22 -9.72
CA GLU A 70 -15.72 2.41 -11.16
C GLU A 70 -14.61 3.38 -11.58
N ARG A 71 -13.98 4.08 -10.63
CA ARG A 71 -12.90 5.02 -10.96
C ARG A 71 -11.70 4.28 -11.55
N LYS A 72 -11.12 4.88 -12.59
CA LYS A 72 -9.91 4.36 -13.23
C LYS A 72 -8.68 4.86 -12.48
N ALA A 73 -7.54 4.18 -12.66
CA ALA A 73 -6.29 4.54 -11.98
C ALA A 73 -5.86 6.01 -12.19
N ALA A 74 -6.19 6.61 -13.34
CA ALA A 74 -5.84 8.00 -13.68
C ALA A 74 -6.91 9.04 -13.30
N ASP A 75 -7.90 8.67 -12.48
CA ASP A 75 -8.94 9.60 -12.04
C ASP A 75 -8.32 10.74 -11.20
N PRO A 76 -8.65 12.02 -11.49
CA PRO A 76 -8.10 13.17 -10.77
C PRO A 76 -8.45 13.20 -9.28
N ALA A 77 -9.48 12.47 -8.84
CA ALA A 77 -9.79 12.34 -7.41
C ALA A 77 -8.74 11.53 -6.62
N HIS A 78 -7.86 10.81 -7.31
CA HIS A 78 -6.80 10.04 -6.67
C HIS A 78 -5.55 10.90 -6.45
N ALA A 79 -5.14 11.05 -5.19
CA ALA A 79 -3.89 11.71 -4.83
C ALA A 79 -2.68 10.84 -5.19
N VAL A 80 -2.80 9.53 -4.95
CA VAL A 80 -1.76 8.53 -5.19
C VAL A 80 -2.42 7.23 -5.62
N THR A 81 -1.85 6.55 -6.61
CA THR A 81 -2.30 5.23 -7.04
C THR A 81 -1.17 4.21 -7.12
N LEU A 82 -1.51 2.96 -6.81
CA LEU A 82 -0.62 1.82 -6.93
C LEU A 82 -1.38 0.64 -7.56
N THR A 83 -1.01 0.28 -8.78
CA THR A 83 -1.65 -0.86 -9.46
C THR A 83 -1.15 -2.19 -8.92
N TRP A 84 -1.96 -3.25 -9.02
CA TRP A 84 -1.52 -4.60 -8.64
C TRP A 84 -0.24 -5.03 -9.36
N ARG A 85 -0.11 -4.68 -10.64
CA ARG A 85 1.11 -4.94 -11.42
C ARG A 85 2.33 -4.21 -10.87
N GLN A 86 2.19 -2.98 -10.39
CA GLN A 86 3.29 -2.26 -9.75
C GLN A 86 3.69 -2.94 -8.44
N ILE A 87 2.72 -3.39 -7.64
CA ILE A 87 2.97 -4.14 -6.40
C ILE A 87 3.73 -5.43 -6.71
N THR A 88 3.28 -6.24 -7.68
CA THR A 88 3.98 -7.46 -8.09
C THR A 88 5.42 -7.17 -8.52
N ARG A 89 5.63 -6.16 -9.37
CA ARG A 89 6.99 -5.76 -9.81
C ARG A 89 7.89 -5.30 -8.67
N TRP A 90 7.32 -4.65 -7.65
CA TRP A 90 8.08 -4.31 -6.45
C TRP A 90 8.52 -5.57 -5.70
N VAL A 91 7.62 -6.53 -5.49
CA VAL A 91 7.96 -7.82 -4.86
C VAL A 91 9.01 -8.59 -5.66
N GLU A 92 8.90 -8.64 -6.98
CA GLU A 92 9.87 -9.30 -7.88
C GLU A 92 11.27 -8.65 -7.81
N GLY A 93 11.35 -7.39 -7.40
CA GLY A 93 12.61 -6.67 -7.22
C GLY A 93 13.23 -6.82 -5.83
N LEU A 94 12.55 -7.47 -4.88
CA LEU A 94 13.08 -7.70 -3.53
C LEU A 94 14.08 -8.86 -3.55
N ASP A 95 15.13 -8.73 -2.75
CA ASP A 95 16.09 -9.81 -2.56
C ASP A 95 15.48 -11.01 -1.82
N ASP A 96 16.02 -12.20 -2.08
CA ASP A 96 15.49 -13.46 -1.53
C ASP A 96 15.57 -13.54 0.00
N GLU A 97 16.54 -12.86 0.61
CA GLU A 97 16.72 -12.83 2.06
C GLU A 97 15.58 -12.04 2.72
N LEU A 98 15.28 -10.85 2.21
CA LEU A 98 14.20 -10.00 2.69
C LEU A 98 12.82 -10.63 2.44
N ARG A 99 12.63 -11.33 1.31
CA ARG A 99 11.41 -12.14 1.09
C ARG A 99 11.30 -13.28 2.10
N GLY A 100 12.42 -13.92 2.44
CA GLY A 100 12.51 -14.94 3.48
C GLY A 100 12.18 -14.41 4.87
N ASP A 101 12.67 -13.22 5.21
CA ASP A 101 12.37 -12.50 6.45
C ASP A 101 10.88 -12.17 6.55
N ALA A 102 10.29 -11.62 5.48
CA ALA A 102 8.86 -11.30 5.42
C ALA A 102 7.98 -12.54 5.66
N ARG A 103 8.34 -13.67 5.05
CA ARG A 103 7.64 -14.95 5.27
C ARG A 103 7.69 -15.38 6.74
N ARG A 104 8.87 -15.30 7.38
CA ARG A 104 9.03 -15.67 8.81
C ARG A 104 8.22 -14.73 9.71
N ALA A 105 8.27 -13.43 9.45
CA ALA A 105 7.59 -12.40 10.25
C ALA A 105 6.06 -12.55 10.28
N ARG A 106 5.43 -13.20 9.29
CA ARG A 106 3.97 -13.47 9.29
C ARG A 106 3.51 -14.17 10.58
N SER A 107 4.32 -15.10 11.08
CA SER A 107 4.06 -15.84 12.33
C SER A 107 4.83 -15.30 13.53
N GLY A 108 5.61 -14.23 13.35
CA GLY A 108 6.38 -13.57 14.40
C GLY A 108 5.55 -12.64 15.29
N THR A 109 6.24 -12.00 16.22
CA THR A 109 5.69 -10.99 17.13
C THR A 109 5.36 -9.69 16.39
N PRO A 110 4.53 -8.79 16.96
CA PRO A 110 4.29 -7.47 16.38
C PRO A 110 5.58 -6.66 16.13
N GLU A 111 6.57 -6.78 17.00
CA GLU A 111 7.86 -6.09 16.88
C GLU A 111 8.68 -6.64 15.71
N GLU A 112 8.76 -7.97 15.56
CA GLU A 112 9.42 -8.62 14.42
C GLU A 112 8.76 -8.23 13.09
N ARG A 113 7.43 -8.10 13.07
CA ARG A 113 6.69 -7.62 11.90
C ARG A 113 7.04 -6.19 11.58
N ALA A 114 7.01 -5.30 12.57
CA ALA A 114 7.33 -3.89 12.39
C ALA A 114 8.75 -3.69 11.84
N GLU A 115 9.74 -4.41 12.38
CA GLU A 115 11.13 -4.34 11.92
C GLU A 115 11.27 -4.73 10.43
N VAL A 116 10.64 -5.84 10.03
CA VAL A 116 10.70 -6.29 8.64
C VAL A 116 9.93 -5.36 7.71
N ILE A 117 8.80 -4.82 8.15
CA ILE A 117 8.00 -3.83 7.39
C ILE A 117 8.81 -2.55 7.17
N ASP A 118 9.50 -2.04 8.20
CA ASP A 118 10.36 -0.86 8.08
C ASP A 118 11.50 -1.09 7.07
N ARG A 119 12.07 -2.31 7.03
CA ARG A 119 13.07 -2.69 6.02
C ARG A 119 12.47 -2.77 4.62
N LEU A 120 11.27 -3.33 4.47
CA LEU A 120 10.57 -3.50 3.19
C LEU A 120 10.18 -2.17 2.54
N LEU A 121 9.65 -1.25 3.34
CA LEU A 121 9.25 0.08 2.86
C LEU A 121 10.47 1.01 2.74
N GLY A 122 11.58 0.68 3.42
CA GLY A 122 12.71 1.58 3.57
C GLY A 122 12.33 2.82 4.37
N ARG A 123 13.32 3.60 4.81
CA ARG A 123 13.04 4.96 5.28
C ARG A 123 12.58 5.79 4.10
N VAL A 124 11.26 5.89 3.89
CA VAL A 124 10.69 6.87 2.99
C VAL A 124 11.11 8.26 3.50
N PRO A 125 11.85 9.07 2.73
CA PRO A 125 12.16 10.42 3.15
C PRO A 125 10.86 11.19 3.35
N ALA A 126 10.69 11.82 4.50
CA ALA A 126 9.52 12.61 4.87
C ALA A 126 9.42 13.93 4.09
N GLU A 127 10.02 14.04 2.90
CA GLU A 127 9.93 15.27 2.13
C GLU A 127 8.54 15.40 1.50
N PRO A 128 7.78 16.44 1.87
CA PRO A 128 6.40 16.60 1.45
C PRO A 128 6.36 16.99 -0.03
N VAL A 129 5.73 16.16 -0.85
CA VAL A 129 5.28 16.55 -2.18
C VAL A 129 3.96 17.32 -2.00
N GLU A 130 3.86 18.51 -2.59
CA GLU A 130 2.60 19.26 -2.64
C GLU A 130 1.52 18.40 -3.30
N LEU A 131 0.55 17.95 -2.51
CA LEU A 131 -0.60 17.19 -2.98
C LEU A 131 -1.53 18.13 -3.74
N THR A 132 -1.36 18.20 -5.06
CA THR A 132 -2.27 18.94 -5.94
C THR A 132 -3.28 17.96 -6.55
N LEU A 133 -4.45 17.87 -5.93
CA LEU A 133 -5.66 17.30 -6.53
C LEU A 133 -6.31 18.39 -7.38
N TRP A 134 -6.17 18.33 -8.71
CA TRP A 134 -6.81 19.27 -9.65
C TRP A 134 -8.06 18.63 -10.27
#